data_AF-A0A1G7R511-F1
#
_entry.id   AF-A0A1G7R511-F1
#
_cell.length_a   1.000
_cell.length_b   1.000
_cell.length_c   1.000
_cell.angle_alpha   90.00
_cell.angle_beta   90.00
_cell.angle_gamma   90.00
#
_symmetry.space_group_name_H-M   'P 1'
#
loop_
_entity.id
_entity.type
_entity.pdbx_description
1 polymer ?
#
loop_
_entity_poly.entity_id
_entity_poly.type
_entity_poly.pdbx_seq_one_letter_code
_entity_poly.pdbx_strand_id
1 'polypeptide(L)' 'MVSLVRLLVSLVVAFAAFVVAFLAVFVPMLLIDMHYAPHDGQGGMGGFFLGVPVGAGVALVSGVAFYIRAERRNWFANSK' A
#
# COMPACT_ATOMS: atom_id res chain seq x y z
N MET A 1 15.57 -13.74 -16.08
CA MET A 1 15.92 -12.73 -15.06
C MET A 1 15.13 -11.43 -15.21
N VAL A 2 14.95 -10.91 -16.42
CA VAL A 2 14.23 -9.64 -16.68
C VAL A 2 12.80 -9.60 -16.13
N SER A 3 12.02 -10.69 -16.28
CA SER A 3 10.64 -10.72 -15.76
C SER A 3 10.60 -10.75 -14.23
N LEU A 4 11.59 -11.38 -13.58
CA LEU A 4 11.70 -11.43 -12.13
C LEU A 4 11.98 -10.04 -11.56
N VAL A 5 12.92 -9.29 -12.14
CA VAL A 5 13.24 -7.92 -11.72
C VAL A 5 12.03 -7.00 -11.87
N ARG A 6 11.31 -7.10 -13.00
CA ARG A 6 10.07 -6.35 -13.22
C ARG A 6 9.02 -6.63 -12.14
N LEU A 7 8.81 -7.92 -11.85
CA LEU A 7 7.84 -8.36 -10.86
C LEU A 7 8.22 -7.88 -9.45
N LEU A 8 9.50 -7.98 -9.07
CA LEU A 8 9.99 -7.51 -7.77
C LEU A 8 9.82 -5.99 -7.61
N VAL A 9 10.15 -5.20 -8.62
CA VAL A 9 9.99 -3.74 -8.54
C VAL A 9 8.51 -3.35 -8.42
N SER A 10 7.63 -3.96 -9.23
CA SER A 10 6.19 -3.72 -9.12
C SER A 10 5.62 -4.16 -7.77
N LEU A 11 6.10 -5.27 -7.20
CA LEU A 11 5.71 -5.74 -5.88
C LEU A 11 6.12 -4.76 -4.78
N VAL A 12 7.35 -4.22 -4.85
CA VAL A 12 7.84 -3.21 -3.90
C VAL A 12 6.99 -1.94 -3.96
N VAL A 13 6.63 -1.48 -5.16
CA VAL A 13 5.76 -0.30 -5.33
C VAL A 13 4.36 -0.56 -4.80
N ALA A 14 3.77 -1.74 -5.09
CA ALA A 14 2.47 -2.11 -4.56
C ALA A 14 2.48 -2.20 -3.03
N PHE A 15 3.53 -2.77 -2.44
CA PHE A 15 3.68 -2.86 -0.98
C PHE A 15 3.87 -1.48 -0.34
N ALA A 16 4.70 -0.60 -0.93
CA ALA A 16 4.84 0.77 -0.45
C ALA A 16 3.50 1.52 -0.51
N ALA A 17 2.75 1.36 -1.61
CA ALA A 17 1.42 1.97 -1.75
C ALA A 17 0.42 1.42 -0.72
N PHE A 18 0.45 0.11 -0.44
CA PHE A 18 -0.32 -0.51 0.64
C PHE A 18 -0.04 0.17 1.97
N VAL A 19 1.24 0.23 2.37
CA VAL A 19 1.67 0.73 3.68
C VAL A 19 1.28 2.21 3.83
N VAL A 20 1.52 3.03 2.81
CA VAL A 20 1.18 4.46 2.86
C VAL A 20 -0.33 4.65 3.00
N ALA A 21 -1.14 3.96 2.20
CA ALA A 21 -2.60 4.08 2.26
C ALA A 21 -3.18 3.52 3.57
N PHE A 22 -2.66 2.37 4.04
CA PHE A 22 -3.04 1.79 5.32
C PHE A 22 -2.77 2.77 6.45
N LEU A 23 -1.55 3.32 6.55
CA LEU A 23 -1.18 4.26 7.61
C LEU A 23 -1.97 5.56 7.53
N ALA A 24 -2.25 6.06 6.33
CA ALA A 24 -3.06 7.27 6.13
C ALA A 24 -4.50 7.13 6.66
N VAL A 25 -5.04 5.91 6.73
CA VAL A 25 -6.37 5.64 7.31
C VAL A 25 -6.27 5.24 8.77
N PHE A 26 -5.39 4.29 9.08
CA PHE A 26 -5.24 3.68 10.39
C PHE A 26 -4.76 4.67 11.44
N VAL A 27 -3.74 5.48 11.15
CA VAL A 27 -3.12 6.36 12.14
C VAL A 27 -4.09 7.45 12.62
N PRO A 28 -4.81 8.19 11.74
CA PRO A 28 -5.78 9.18 12.21
C PRO A 28 -6.90 8.57 13.05
N MET A 29 -7.45 7.43 12.64
CA MET A 29 -8.48 6.74 13.44
C MET A 29 -7.93 6.30 14.80
N LEU A 30 -6.75 5.68 14.82
CA LEU A 30 -6.11 5.26 16.08
C LEU A 30 -5.89 6.44 17.04
N LEU A 31 -5.43 7.59 16.53
CA LEU A 31 -5.23 8.79 17.35
C LEU A 31 -6.56 9.31 17.92
N ILE A 32 -7.63 9.26 17.13
CA ILE A 32 -8.98 9.64 17.58
C ILE A 32 -9.46 8.68 18.67
N ASP A 33 -9.34 7.38 18.45
CA ASP A 33 -9.83 6.37 19.39
C ASP A 33 -9.03 6.38 20.70
N MET A 34 -7.71 6.58 20.62
CA MET A 34 -6.86 6.78 21.81
C MET A 34 -7.25 8.03 22.60
N HIS A 35 -7.75 9.07 21.95
CA HIS A 35 -8.22 10.28 22.63
C HIS A 35 -9.51 10.03 23.41
N TYR A 36 -10.44 9.26 22.85
CA TYR A 36 -11.75 8.99 23.46
C TYR A 36 -11.75 7.84 24.48
N ALA A 37 -11.00 6.77 24.22
CA ALA A 37 -10.98 5.56 25.04
C ALA A 37 -9.58 4.92 25.05
N PRO A 38 -8.58 5.54 25.71
CA PRO A 38 -7.18 5.11 25.65
C PRO A 38 -6.90 3.71 26.22
N HIS A 39 -7.83 3.15 26.98
CA HIS A 39 -7.72 1.82 27.60
C HIS A 39 -8.49 0.74 26.84
N ASP A 40 -9.28 1.13 25.84
CA ASP A 40 -10.13 0.20 25.10
C ASP A 40 -9.36 -0.32 23.88
N GLY A 41 -8.91 -1.57 23.97
CA GLY A 41 -8.24 -2.26 22.86
C GLY A 41 -9.10 -2.42 21.61
N GLN A 42 -10.42 -2.16 21.70
CA GLN A 42 -11.31 -2.22 20.55
C GLN A 42 -11.21 -1.01 19.63
N GLY A 43 -10.78 0.16 20.12
CA GLY A 43 -10.73 1.40 19.32
C GLY A 43 -9.90 1.24 18.06
N GLY A 44 -8.66 0.75 18.20
CA GLY A 44 -7.77 0.52 17.06
C GLY A 44 -8.26 -0.48 16.00
N MET A 45 -9.25 -1.33 16.32
CA MET A 45 -9.77 -2.30 15.36
C MET A 45 -10.54 -1.63 14.21
N GLY A 46 -11.27 -0.55 14.46
CA GLY A 46 -12.04 0.16 13.43
C GLY A 46 -11.15 0.67 12.30
N GLY A 47 -10.08 1.37 12.67
CA GLY A 47 -9.06 1.83 11.72
C GLY A 47 -8.35 0.68 11.00
N PHE A 48 -8.16 -0.46 11.65
CA PHE A 48 -7.51 -1.62 11.04
C PHE A 48 -8.42 -2.27 9.98
N PHE A 49 -9.69 -2.52 10.31
CA PHE A 49 -10.67 -3.14 9.41
C PHE A 49 -10.99 -2.28 8.18
N LEU A 50 -10.88 -0.95 8.30
CA LEU A 50 -10.98 -0.03 7.16
C LEU A 50 -9.65 0.11 6.41
N GLY A 51 -8.54 0.24 7.14
CA GLY A 51 -7.23 0.47 6.57
C GLY A 51 -6.75 -0.68 5.68
N VAL A 52 -6.98 -1.93 6.07
CA VAL A 52 -6.55 -3.11 5.29
C VAL A 52 -7.18 -3.17 3.89
N PRO A 53 -8.52 -3.12 3.72
CA PRO A 53 -9.12 -3.16 2.39
C PRO A 53 -8.80 -1.91 1.56
N VAL A 54 -8.71 -0.73 2.17
CA VAL A 54 -8.29 0.50 1.46
C VAL A 54 -6.84 0.36 0.97
N GLY A 55 -5.92 -0.05 1.84
CA GLY A 55 -4.53 -0.31 1.50
C GLY A 55 -4.40 -1.35 0.39
N ALA A 56 -5.16 -2.44 0.46
CA ALA A 56 -5.15 -3.50 -0.56
C ALA A 56 -5.65 -2.99 -1.91
N GLY A 57 -6.75 -2.23 -1.93
CA GLY A 57 -7.27 -1.61 -3.15
C GLY A 57 -6.27 -0.66 -3.79
N VAL A 58 -5.64 0.21 -3.00
CA VAL A 58 -4.60 1.13 -3.48
C VAL A 58 -3.39 0.36 -4.01
N ALA A 59 -2.93 -0.67 -3.31
CA ALA A 59 -1.79 -1.50 -3.72
C ALA A 59 -2.02 -2.17 -5.09
N LEU A 60 -3.20 -2.73 -5.30
CA LEU A 60 -3.58 -3.37 -6.58
C LEU A 60 -3.57 -2.37 -7.73
N VAL A 61 -4.17 -1.19 -7.53
CA VAL A 61 -4.22 -0.14 -8.55
C VAL A 61 -2.84 0.43 -8.82
N SER A 62 -2.06 0.74 -7.78
CA SER A 62 -0.73 1.33 -7.89
C SER A 62 0.29 0.38 -8.53
N GLY A 63 0.25 -0.91 -8.19
CA GLY A 63 1.13 -1.91 -8.79
C GLY A 63 0.92 -2.04 -10.30
N VAL A 64 -0.34 -2.11 -10.75
CA VAL A 64 -0.71 -2.17 -12.17
C VAL A 64 -0.38 -0.86 -12.89
N ALA A 65 -0.75 0.29 -12.31
CA ALA A 65 -0.47 1.60 -12.90
C ALA A 65 1.04 1.85 -13.05
N PHE A 66 1.84 1.45 -12.06
CA PHE A 66 3.29 1.53 -12.12
C PHE A 66 3.86 0.63 -13.22
N TYR A 67 3.41 -0.63 -13.31
CA TYR A 67 3.85 -1.56 -14.34
C TYR A 67 3.63 -1.00 -15.75
N ILE A 68 2.40 -0.53 -16.04
CA ILE A 68 2.05 0.06 -17.34
C ILE A 68 2.92 1.29 -17.63
N ARG A 69 3.16 2.14 -16.63
CA ARG A 69 3.99 3.34 -16.81
C ARG A 69 5.46 3.00 -17.06
N ALA A 70 6.01 2.04 -16.31
CA ALA A 70 7.39 1.61 -16.45
C ALA A 70 7.64 0.95 -17.82
N GLU A 71 6.67 0.18 -18.31
CA GLU A 71 6.69 -0.41 -19.66
C GLU A 71 6.65 0.68 -20.74
N ARG A 72 5.72 1.64 -20.67
CA ARG A 72 5.65 2.77 -21.61
C ARG A 72 6.91 3.63 -21.66
N ARG A 73 7.69 3.67 -20.57
CA ARG A 73 8.92 4.46 -20.46
C ARG A 73 10.18 3.66 -20.75
N ASN A 74 10.07 2.40 -21.20
CA ASN A 74 11.20 1.54 -21.52
C ASN A 74 12.19 1.36 -20.35
N TRP A 75 11.73 1.45 -19.10
CA TRP A 75 12.60 1.33 -17.91
C TRP A 75 13.35 0.00 -17.82
N PHE A 76 12.83 -1.02 -18.49
CA PHE A 76 13.40 -2.36 -18.50
C PHE A 76 14.13 -2.70 -19.82
N ALA A 77 14.39 -1.73 -20.69
CA ALA A 77 15.01 -1.97 -21.99
C ALA A 77 16.49 -2.41 -21.89
N ASN A 78 17.20 -1.98 -20.84
CA ASN A 78 18.60 -2.35 -20.57
C ASN A 78 18.76 -3.61 -19.71
N SER A 79 17.68 -4.32 -19.40
CA SER A 79 17.72 -5.52 -18.55
C SER A 79 18.09 -6.80 -19.32
N LYS A 80 18.35 -6.75 -20.63
CA LYS A 80 18.62 -7.93 -21.47
C LYS A 80 19.83 -8.73 -21.01
#